data_AF-A0A7J4B9U9-F1
#
_entry.id   AF-A0A7J4B9U9-F1
#
_cell.length_a   1.000
_cell.length_b   1.000
_cell.length_c   1.000
_cell.angle_alpha   90.00
_cell.angle_beta   90.00
_cell.angle_gamma   90.00
#
_symmetry.space_group_name_H-M   'P 1'
#
loop_
_entity.id
_entity.type
_entity.pdbx_description
1 polymer ?
#
loop_
_entity_poly.entity_id
_entity_poly.type
_entity_poly.pdbx_seq_one_letter_code
_entity_poly.pdbx_strand_id
1 'polypeptide(L)'
;MTSLNLDPWTATLFLSSVLVLSSLVMYLIYVSLSRKTIQTSSEYSEPYIGGESVTAIRSVDVSVRNLFWGIVRGAGRRLYTFLRDQMHNGVLNDWGVYMVTYIGLLVLVALIYFTR
;
A
#
# COMPACT_ATOMS: atom_id res chain seq x y z
N MET A 1 15.53 3.94 -27.13
CA MET A 1 14.83 2.86 -26.41
C MET A 1 15.66 1.61 -26.53
N THR A 2 16.39 1.22 -25.48
CA THR A 2 17.20 0.01 -25.47
C THR A 2 16.27 -1.19 -25.27
N SER A 3 16.13 -2.03 -26.29
CA SER A 3 15.36 -3.28 -26.19
C SER A 3 16.07 -4.20 -25.21
N LEU A 4 15.41 -4.48 -24.09
CA LEU A 4 15.86 -5.46 -23.11
C LEU A 4 15.67 -6.86 -23.71
N ASN A 5 16.72 -7.42 -24.31
CA ASN A 5 16.70 -8.80 -24.81
C ASN A 5 16.97 -9.74 -23.65
N LEU A 6 15.91 -10.33 -23.12
CA LEU A 6 15.96 -11.35 -22.08
C LEU A 6 15.85 -12.74 -22.70
N ASP A 7 16.70 -13.66 -22.28
CA ASP A 7 16.57 -15.07 -22.65
C ASP A 7 15.19 -15.60 -22.19
N PRO A 8 14.54 -16.51 -22.95
CA PRO A 8 13.19 -16.98 -22.65
C PRO A 8 13.01 -17.47 -21.21
N TRP A 9 14.04 -18.09 -20.64
CA TRP A 9 14.07 -18.55 -19.25
C TRP A 9 14.02 -17.39 -18.25
N THR A 10 14.85 -16.37 -18.46
CA THR A 10 14.90 -15.19 -17.59
C THR A 10 13.63 -14.36 -17.68
N ALA A 11 13.04 -14.23 -18.88
CA ALA A 11 11.76 -13.58 -19.08
C ALA A 11 10.63 -14.29 -18.33
N THR A 12 10.61 -15.63 -18.36
CA THR A 12 9.59 -16.45 -17.67
C THR A 12 9.69 -16.32 -16.15
N LEU A 13 10.91 -16.38 -15.60
CA LEU A 13 11.13 -16.18 -14.17
C LEU A 13 10.74 -14.77 -13.71
N PHE A 14 11.08 -13.75 -14.51
CA PHE A 14 10.72 -12.38 -14.21
C PHE A 14 9.19 -12.19 -14.18
N LEU A 15 8.48 -12.61 -15.23
CA LEU A 15 7.02 -12.53 -15.31
C LEU A 15 6.33 -13.30 -14.18
N SER A 16 6.74 -14.53 -13.91
CA SER A 16 6.16 -15.33 -12.83
C SER A 16 6.40 -14.68 -11.46
N SER A 17 7.58 -14.12 -11.21
CA SER A 17 7.87 -13.41 -9.96
C SER A 17 6.99 -12.17 -9.77
N VAL A 18 6.76 -11.38 -10.82
CA VAL A 18 5.87 -10.21 -10.80
C VAL A 18 4.43 -10.63 -10.53
N LEU A 19 3.96 -11.70 -11.17
CA LEU A 19 2.61 -12.22 -10.95
C LEU A 19 2.41 -12.71 -9.52
N VAL A 20 3.35 -13.50 -8.99
CA VAL A 20 3.31 -13.98 -7.60
C VAL A 20 3.37 -12.84 -6.60
N LEU A 21 4.23 -11.84 -6.83
CA LEU A 21 4.30 -10.66 -5.98
C LEU A 21 2.97 -9.89 -6.00
N SER A 22 2.40 -9.67 -7.19
CA SER A 22 1.14 -8.94 -7.34
C SER A 22 -0.03 -9.66 -6.66
N SER A 23 -0.11 -10.99 -6.79
CA SER A 23 -1.15 -11.79 -6.15
C SER A 23 -0.97 -11.85 -4.63
N LEU A 24 0.26 -11.94 -4.15
CA LEU A 24 0.59 -11.87 -2.73
C LEU A 24 0.16 -10.52 -2.12
N VAL A 25 0.47 -9.41 -2.78
CA VAL A 25 0.04 -8.06 -2.34
C VAL A 25 -1.47 -7.98 -2.28
N MET A 26 -2.18 -8.43 -3.33
CA MET A 26 -3.64 -8.46 -3.33
C MET A 26 -4.23 -9.35 -2.23
N TYR A 27 -3.62 -10.51 -1.99
CA TYR A 27 -4.02 -11.42 -0.91
C TYR A 27 -3.83 -10.79 0.47
N LEU A 28 -2.71 -10.11 0.71
CA LEU A 28 -2.46 -9.41 1.98
C LEU A 28 -3.45 -8.28 2.21
N ILE A 29 -3.78 -7.51 1.16
CA ILE A 29 -4.82 -6.49 1.21
C ILE A 29 -6.16 -7.16 1.58
N TYR A 30 -6.55 -8.21 0.86
CA TYR A 30 -7.79 -8.94 1.12
C TYR A 30 -7.88 -9.43 2.57
N VAL A 31 -6.86 -10.12 3.08
CA VAL A 31 -6.85 -10.65 4.44
C VAL A 31 -6.88 -9.52 5.48
N SER A 32 -6.16 -8.43 5.23
CA SER A 32 -6.14 -7.28 6.15
C SER A 32 -7.50 -6.57 6.23
N LEU A 33 -8.28 -6.55 5.14
CA LEU A 33 -9.61 -5.95 5.12
C LEU A 33 -10.68 -6.94 5.60
N SER A 34 -10.62 -8.20 5.19
CA SER A 34 -11.61 -9.24 5.49
C SER A 34 -11.74 -9.52 6.99
N ARG A 35 -10.64 -9.43 7.75
CA ARG A 35 -10.65 -9.60 9.21
C ARG A 35 -11.50 -8.56 9.97
N LYS A 36 -11.94 -7.48 9.33
CA LYS A 36 -12.77 -6.43 9.95
C LYS A 36 -14.27 -6.57 9.71
N THR A 37 -14.71 -7.53 8.91
CA THR A 37 -16.12 -7.61 8.45
C THR A 37 -16.74 -8.95 8.81
N ILE A 38 -17.06 -9.17 10.09
CA ILE A 38 -17.91 -10.30 10.49
C ILE A 38 -18.85 -9.89 11.63
N GLN A 39 -19.84 -9.04 11.30
CA GLN A 39 -21.18 -9.05 11.90
C GLN A 39 -22.14 -8.46 10.85
N THR A 40 -22.47 -9.25 9.84
CA THR A 40 -23.43 -8.84 8.80
C THR A 40 -24.82 -9.34 9.19
N SER A 41 -25.63 -8.45 9.78
CA SER A 41 -27.09 -8.58 9.73
C SER A 41 -27.55 -8.43 8.27
N SER A 42 -28.69 -9.00 7.89
CA SER A 42 -29.29 -8.79 6.56
C SER A 42 -29.55 -7.30 6.25
N GLU A 43 -29.56 -6.45 7.26
CA GLU A 43 -29.65 -4.98 7.12
C GLU A 43 -28.36 -4.34 6.58
N TYR A 44 -27.21 -5.04 6.61
CA TYR A 44 -25.94 -4.57 6.07
C TYR A 44 -25.75 -4.84 4.57
N SER A 45 -26.59 -5.70 3.96
CA SER A 45 -26.48 -5.98 2.53
C SER A 45 -27.01 -4.84 1.66
N GLU A 46 -27.85 -3.99 2.23
CA GLU A 46 -28.39 -2.81 1.55
C GLU A 46 -27.84 -1.53 2.19
N PRO A 47 -27.47 -0.51 1.39
CA PRO A 47 -27.08 0.78 1.94
C PRO A 47 -28.25 1.37 2.75
N TYR A 48 -27.97 1.88 3.96
CA TYR A 48 -28.99 2.51 4.79
C TYR A 48 -29.34 3.91 4.25
N ILE A 49 -30.56 4.08 3.73
CA ILE A 49 -31.04 5.33 3.11
C ILE A 49 -32.13 5.97 3.97
N GLY A 50 -31.96 5.94 5.30
CA GLY A 50 -32.93 6.56 6.21
C GLY A 50 -34.36 5.99 6.11
N GLY A 51 -34.51 4.74 5.65
CA GLY A 51 -35.81 4.09 5.45
C GLY A 51 -36.39 4.18 4.03
N GLU A 52 -35.72 4.85 3.09
CA GLU A 52 -36.14 4.86 1.69
C GLU A 52 -35.64 3.64 0.91
N SER A 53 -36.35 3.28 -0.16
CA SER A 53 -35.95 2.16 -1.03
C SER A 53 -34.70 2.49 -1.84
N VAL A 54 -33.86 1.49 -2.11
CA VAL A 54 -32.59 1.62 -2.87
C VAL A 54 -32.80 2.22 -4.27
N THR A 55 -34.01 2.14 -4.83
CA THR A 55 -34.42 2.78 -6.09
C THR A 55 -34.47 4.32 -6.05
N ALA A 56 -34.49 4.93 -4.85
CA ALA A 56 -34.50 6.38 -4.69
C ALA A 56 -33.14 7.02 -5.03
N ILE A 57 -32.04 6.24 -4.98
CA ILE A 57 -30.69 6.72 -5.29
C ILE A 57 -30.24 6.20 -6.65
N ARG A 58 -29.67 7.09 -7.45
CA ARG A 58 -29.19 6.79 -8.81
C ARG A 58 -27.90 5.95 -8.85
N SER A 59 -27.12 5.94 -7.76
CA SER A 59 -25.88 5.15 -7.63
C SER A 59 -25.49 4.97 -6.17
N VAL A 60 -25.17 3.74 -5.78
CA VAL A 60 -24.63 3.37 -4.45
C VAL A 60 -23.11 3.61 -4.37
N ASP A 61 -22.48 3.85 -5.52
CA ASP A 61 -21.03 3.93 -5.64
C ASP A 61 -20.46 5.22 -5.04
N VAL A 62 -19.44 5.07 -4.20
CA VAL A 62 -18.66 6.22 -3.72
C VAL A 62 -17.87 6.80 -4.90
N SER A 63 -18.01 8.10 -5.15
CA SER A 63 -17.25 8.75 -6.22
C SER A 63 -15.74 8.51 -6.05
N VAL A 64 -15.03 8.30 -7.15
CA VAL A 64 -13.56 8.12 -7.17
C VAL A 64 -12.85 9.28 -6.43
N ARG A 65 -13.41 10.49 -6.54
CA ARG A 65 -12.95 11.68 -5.83
C ARG A 65 -13.03 11.52 -4.30
N ASN A 66 -14.13 10.98 -3.80
CA ASN A 66 -14.31 10.74 -2.37
C ASN A 66 -13.40 9.62 -1.87
N LEU A 67 -13.21 8.56 -2.67
CA LEU A 67 -12.28 7.49 -2.35
C LEU A 67 -10.83 8.01 -2.24
N PHE A 68 -10.40 8.81 -3.22
CA PHE A 68 -9.09 9.47 -3.21
C PHE A 68 -8.90 10.31 -1.96
N TRP A 69 -9.85 11.19 -1.64
CA TRP A 69 -9.77 12.02 -0.44
C TRP A 69 -9.84 11.21 0.87
N GLY A 70 -10.55 10.08 0.88
CA GLY A 70 -10.57 9.14 2.00
C GLY A 70 -9.18 8.58 2.28
N ILE A 71 -8.47 8.13 1.24
CA ILE A 71 -7.09 7.62 1.35
C ILE A 71 -6.14 8.74 1.78
N VAL A 72 -6.22 9.91 1.13
CA VAL A 72 -5.34 11.05 1.43
C VAL A 72 -5.52 11.54 2.87
N ARG A 73 -6.77 11.70 3.34
CA ARG A 73 -7.03 12.15 4.71
C ARG A 73 -6.74 11.07 5.75
N GLY A 74 -6.96 9.80 5.43
CA GLY A 74 -6.68 8.69 6.34
C GLY A 74 -5.19 8.37 6.43
N ALA A 75 -4.64 7.84 5.34
CA ALA A 75 -3.25 7.40 5.27
C ALA A 75 -2.28 8.58 5.20
N GLY A 76 -2.59 9.59 4.38
CA GLY A 76 -1.72 10.74 4.20
C GLY A 76 -1.56 11.58 5.46
N ARG A 77 -2.64 11.79 6.24
CA ARG A 77 -2.54 12.50 7.52
C ARG A 77 -1.67 11.75 8.51
N ARG A 78 -1.86 10.44 8.67
CA ARG A 78 -1.08 9.62 9.60
C ARG A 78 0.40 9.56 9.21
N LEU A 79 0.69 9.41 7.92
CA LEU A 79 2.04 9.43 7.37
C LEU A 79 2.70 10.79 7.59
N TYR A 80 1.99 11.89 7.28
CA TYR A 80 2.49 13.24 7.47
C TYR A 80 2.83 13.52 8.94
N THR A 81 1.92 13.19 9.86
CA THR A 81 2.15 13.36 11.29
C THR A 81 3.34 12.53 11.76
N PHE A 82 3.48 11.29 11.29
CA PHE A 82 4.65 10.46 11.60
C PHE A 82 5.97 11.09 11.08
N LEU A 83 6.02 11.48 9.81
CA LEU A 83 7.22 12.08 9.21
C LEU A 83 7.62 13.38 9.92
N ARG A 84 6.63 14.21 10.27
CA ARG A 84 6.85 15.45 10.99
C ARG A 84 7.32 15.20 12.43
N ASP A 85 6.55 14.41 13.18
CA ASP A 85 6.71 14.37 14.65
C ASP A 85 7.74 13.33 15.10
N GLN A 86 7.98 12.28 14.30
CA GLN A 86 8.94 11.22 14.64
C GLN A 86 10.25 11.39 13.85
N MET A 87 10.19 11.57 12.54
CA MET A 87 11.43 11.70 11.73
C MET A 87 12.05 13.10 11.77
N HIS A 88 11.24 14.15 11.89
CA HIS A 88 11.69 15.55 11.97
C HIS A 88 11.51 16.12 13.39
N ASN A 89 11.81 15.32 14.41
CA ASN A 89 11.71 15.74 15.80
C ASN A 89 12.78 16.77 16.24
N GLY A 90 13.80 17.02 15.39
CA GLY A 90 14.89 17.96 15.68
C GLY A 90 15.97 17.43 16.62
N VAL A 91 15.89 16.15 17.01
CA VAL A 91 16.87 15.49 17.87
C VAL A 91 18.02 14.97 17.01
N LEU A 92 19.21 15.56 17.17
CA LEU A 92 20.41 15.18 16.39
C LEU A 92 20.80 13.70 16.53
N ASN A 93 20.55 13.09 17.69
CA ASN A 93 20.84 11.69 17.93
C ASN A 93 20.01 10.77 17.02
N ASP A 94 18.70 11.03 16.90
CA ASP A 94 17.81 10.23 16.07
C ASP A 94 18.14 10.40 14.58
N TRP A 95 18.49 11.62 14.17
CA TRP A 95 19.05 11.86 12.84
C TRP A 95 20.32 11.06 12.58
N GLY A 96 21.23 11.00 13.55
CA GLY A 96 22.46 10.19 13.47
C GLY A 96 22.15 8.70 13.29
N VAL A 97 21.18 8.17 14.05
CA VAL A 97 20.71 6.80 13.90
C VAL A 97 20.18 6.54 12.50
N TYR A 98 19.36 7.45 11.94
CA TYR A 98 18.87 7.31 10.56
C TYR A 98 20.00 7.31 9.54
N MET A 99 21.00 8.19 9.69
CA MET A 99 22.14 8.25 8.77
C MET A 99 23.01 6.99 8.83
N VAL A 100 23.32 6.51 10.03
CA VAL A 100 24.09 5.26 10.19
C VAL A 100 23.34 4.07 9.60
N THR A 101 22.02 3.98 9.83
CA THR A 101 21.19 2.92 9.27
C THR A 101 21.16 2.98 7.74
N TYR A 102 21.01 4.18 7.17
CA TYR A 102 20.99 4.39 5.72
C TYR A 102 22.34 4.05 5.07
N ILE A 103 23.44 4.51 5.65
CA ILE A 103 24.79 4.18 5.16
C ILE A 103 25.06 2.67 5.28
N GLY A 104 24.69 2.05 6.40
CA GLY A 104 24.81 0.60 6.60
C GLY A 104 24.05 -0.19 5.54
N LEU A 105 22.83 0.23 5.20
CA LEU A 105 22.05 -0.37 4.12
C LEU A 105 22.73 -0.20 2.76
N LEU A 106 23.26 0.98 2.44
CA LEU A 106 24.01 1.20 1.19
C LEU A 106 25.26 0.33 1.09
N VAL A 107 25.99 0.15 2.19
CA VAL A 107 27.15 -0.75 2.24
C VAL A 107 26.73 -2.19 1.98
N LEU A 108 25.62 -2.65 2.57
CA LEU A 108 25.09 -4.00 2.35
C LEU A 108 24.71 -4.22 0.88
N VAL A 109 24.01 -3.25 0.28
CA VAL A 109 23.67 -3.27 -1.15
C VAL A 109 24.94 -3.30 -2.02
N ALA A 110 25.94 -2.49 -1.69
CA ALA A 110 27.21 -2.46 -2.41
C ALA A 110 27.94 -3.82 -2.31
N LEU A 111 27.99 -4.42 -1.11
CA LEU A 111 28.58 -5.74 -0.93
C LEU A 111 27.89 -6.80 -1.78
N ILE A 112 26.55 -6.84 -1.78
CA ILE A 112 25.79 -7.77 -2.63
C ILE A 112 26.08 -7.54 -4.12
N TYR A 113 26.19 -6.27 -4.54
CA TYR A 113 26.48 -5.93 -5.92
C TYR A 113 27.89 -6.35 -6.35
N PHE A 114 28.90 -6.12 -5.50
CA PHE A 114 30.30 -6.43 -5.80
C PHE A 114 30.70 -7.90 -5.55
N THR A 115 29.90 -8.66 -4.79
CA THR A 115 30.11 -10.10 -4.58
C THR A 115 29.42 -10.97 -5.64
N ARG A 116 28.72 -10.35 -6.59
CA ARG A 116 28.09 -10.99 -7.73
C ARG A 116 28.95 -10.86 -8.98
#